data_AF-A0A8J3K951-F1
#
_entry.id   AF-A0A8J3K951-F1
#
_cell.length_a   1.000
_cell.length_b   1.000
_cell.length_c   1.000
_cell.angle_alpha   90.00
_cell.angle_beta   90.00
_cell.angle_gamma   90.00
#
_symmetry.space_group_name_H-M   'P 1'
#
loop_
_entity.id
_entity.type
_entity.pdbx_description
1 polymer ?
#
loop_
_entity_poly.entity_id
_entity_poly.type
_entity_poly.pdbx_seq_one_letter_code
_entity_poly.pdbx_strand_id
1 'polypeptide(L)'
;MPERDGDVLRDLLIAEGVATVVEVGLAYGSSALAIGEALVAVGRPDPRHVVIDPFQESVWHNVGWDQLGLAGLAPITRLIPAWSSIALAQLVADGFVADAAFVDGSHRFHEVFVDFYFLRKIVRPGGLILIDDDRVPSVRAAARYYEQNLGWTPIPGAFTGGTLVVDGGDPAAEPVTRCNAFRLPDSVFEPPFEDFRPFALCGH
;
A
#
# COMPACT_ATOMS: atom_id res chain seq x y z
N MET A 1 -10.29 4.82 4.26
CA MET A 1 -10.53 3.38 4.42
C MET A 1 -11.63 3.09 5.43
N PRO A 2 -12.57 2.15 5.16
CA PRO A 2 -13.56 1.66 6.13
C PRO A 2 -12.95 0.81 7.28
N GLU A 3 -13.63 0.75 8.42
CA GLU A 3 -13.19 0.02 9.63
C GLU A 3 -12.86 -1.46 9.34
N ARG A 4 -13.74 -2.18 8.65
CA ARG A 4 -13.52 -3.59 8.31
C ARG A 4 -12.29 -3.82 7.43
N ASP A 5 -12.01 -2.93 6.49
CA ASP A 5 -10.78 -3.03 5.68
C ASP A 5 -9.55 -2.78 6.55
N GLY A 6 -9.66 -1.90 7.56
CA GLY A 6 -8.63 -1.69 8.57
C GLY A 6 -8.37 -2.89 9.45
N ASP A 7 -9.40 -3.58 9.93
CA ASP A 7 -9.25 -4.82 10.68
C ASP A 7 -8.50 -5.89 9.86
N VAL A 8 -8.88 -6.06 8.59
CA VAL A 8 -8.23 -7.03 7.71
C VAL A 8 -6.79 -6.64 7.40
N LEU A 9 -6.52 -5.36 7.14
CA LEU A 9 -5.16 -4.82 6.98
C LEU A 9 -4.31 -5.11 8.21
N ARG A 10 -4.82 -4.79 9.41
CA ARG A 10 -4.12 -5.03 10.68
C ARG A 10 -3.79 -6.52 10.83
N ASP A 11 -4.79 -7.39 10.70
CA ASP A 11 -4.65 -8.82 10.96
C ASP A 11 -3.67 -9.48 9.99
N LEU A 12 -3.68 -9.06 8.72
CA LEU A 12 -2.72 -9.53 7.71
C LEU A 12 -1.29 -9.11 8.06
N LEU A 13 -1.07 -7.86 8.47
CA LEU A 13 0.25 -7.36 8.87
C LEU A 13 0.76 -8.08 10.14
N ILE A 14 -0.13 -8.37 11.09
CA ILE A 14 0.19 -9.17 12.28
C ILE A 14 0.62 -10.58 11.88
N ALA A 15 -0.13 -11.24 10.99
CA ALA A 15 0.17 -12.59 10.53
C ALA A 15 1.53 -12.69 9.81
N GLU A 16 1.92 -11.65 9.08
CA GLU A 16 3.24 -11.55 8.44
C GLU A 16 4.37 -11.16 9.40
N GLY A 17 4.04 -10.75 10.64
CA GLY A 17 5.01 -10.36 11.65
C GLY A 17 5.85 -9.14 11.25
N VAL A 18 5.24 -8.17 10.56
CA VAL A 18 5.94 -6.97 10.07
C VAL A 18 6.48 -6.11 11.20
N ALA A 19 7.64 -5.48 10.97
CA ALA A 19 8.25 -4.51 11.88
C ALA A 19 8.35 -3.12 11.25
N THR A 20 8.46 -3.04 9.93
CA THR A 20 8.59 -1.77 9.21
C THR A 20 7.58 -1.68 8.06
N VAL A 21 6.76 -0.64 8.06
CA VAL A 21 5.74 -0.40 7.02
C VAL A 21 5.92 1.00 6.43
N VAL A 22 5.80 1.10 5.10
CA VAL A 22 5.68 2.37 4.38
C VAL A 22 4.23 2.56 3.93
N GLU A 23 3.64 3.71 4.25
CA GLU A 23 2.29 4.09 3.83
C GLU A 23 2.37 5.31 2.89
N VAL A 24 1.66 5.23 1.76
CA VAL A 24 1.46 6.35 0.83
C VAL A 24 0.00 6.79 0.92
N GLY A 25 -0.22 8.01 1.43
CA GLY A 25 -1.53 8.57 1.74
C GLY A 25 -1.93 8.35 3.19
N LEU A 26 -2.13 9.45 3.95
CA LEU A 26 -2.57 9.40 5.35
C LEU A 26 -4.03 9.85 5.49
N ALA A 27 -4.39 10.94 4.82
CA ALA A 27 -5.69 11.60 4.94
C ALA A 27 -6.14 11.75 6.42
N TYR A 28 -7.27 11.15 6.79
CA TYR A 28 -7.81 11.15 8.16
C TYR A 28 -7.19 10.09 9.09
N GLY A 29 -6.27 9.25 8.61
CA GLY A 29 -5.45 8.37 9.44
C GLY A 29 -6.00 6.97 9.74
N SER A 30 -7.10 6.54 9.13
CA SER A 30 -7.71 5.25 9.46
C SER A 30 -6.82 4.04 9.14
N SER A 31 -6.16 4.01 7.97
CA SER A 31 -5.19 2.97 7.61
C SER A 31 -3.95 3.03 8.49
N ALA A 32 -3.45 4.23 8.73
CA ALA A 32 -2.31 4.44 9.60
C ALA A 32 -2.52 3.94 11.03
N LEU A 33 -3.72 4.12 11.59
CA LEU A 33 -4.09 3.59 12.91
C LEU A 33 -4.09 2.07 12.92
N ALA A 34 -4.68 1.43 11.91
CA ALA A 34 -4.67 -0.04 11.77
C ALA A 34 -3.26 -0.61 11.61
N ILE A 35 -2.40 0.06 10.82
CA ILE A 35 -0.98 -0.30 10.66
C ILE A 35 -0.24 -0.13 11.98
N GLY A 36 -0.44 0.99 12.68
CA GLY A 36 0.18 1.25 13.98
C GLY A 36 -0.22 0.21 15.03
N GLU A 37 -1.50 -0.17 15.08
CA GLU A 37 -1.99 -1.24 15.95
C GLU A 37 -1.31 -2.58 15.62
N ALA A 38 -1.18 -2.93 14.35
CA ALA A 38 -0.48 -4.14 13.92
C ALA A 38 0.97 -4.15 14.40
N LEU A 39 1.71 -3.05 14.18
CA LEU A 39 3.11 -2.93 14.60
C LEU A 39 3.29 -3.09 16.11
N VAL A 40 2.40 -2.49 16.90
CA VAL A 40 2.39 -2.63 18.36
C VAL A 40 2.07 -4.07 18.76
N ALA A 41 1.10 -4.71 18.12
CA ALA A 41 0.68 -6.08 18.42
C ALA A 41 1.75 -7.13 18.08
N VAL A 42 2.50 -6.96 16.97
CA VAL A 42 3.63 -7.84 16.64
C VAL A 42 4.76 -7.68 17.67
N GLY A 43 4.98 -6.46 18.17
CA GLY A 43 5.89 -6.20 19.28
C GLY A 43 7.38 -6.45 18.95
N ARG A 44 7.79 -6.24 17.70
CA ARG A 44 9.21 -6.32 17.31
C ARG A 44 10.00 -5.16 17.93
N PRO A 45 11.30 -5.34 18.21
CA PRO A 45 12.16 -4.22 18.59
C PRO A 45 12.19 -3.17 17.47
N ASP A 46 12.10 -1.89 17.85
CA ASP A 46 12.14 -0.73 16.93
C ASP A 46 11.14 -0.82 15.76
N PRO A 47 9.82 -0.88 16.04
CA PRO A 47 8.82 -0.86 14.97
C PRO A 47 8.80 0.51 14.30
N ARG A 48 8.63 0.54 12.98
CA ARG A 48 8.72 1.78 12.18
C ARG A 48 7.55 1.88 11.22
N HIS A 49 6.83 2.98 11.32
CA HIS A 49 5.80 3.35 10.38
C HIS A 49 6.21 4.64 9.65
N VAL A 50 6.47 4.55 8.35
CA VAL A 50 6.81 5.73 7.54
C VAL A 50 5.61 6.10 6.71
N VAL A 51 5.05 7.28 6.95
CA VAL A 51 3.83 7.76 6.29
C VAL A 51 4.18 8.92 5.37
N ILE A 52 3.72 8.89 4.12
CA ILE A 52 3.99 9.91 3.11
C ILE A 52 2.68 10.55 2.67
N ASP A 53 2.51 11.84 2.94
CA ASP A 53 1.31 12.59 2.53
C ASP A 53 1.63 14.09 2.40
N PRO A 54 1.65 14.66 1.18
CA PRO A 54 1.99 16.07 0.96
C PRO A 54 0.90 17.06 1.42
N PHE A 55 -0.27 16.57 1.83
CA PHE A 55 -1.46 17.38 2.05
C PHE A 55 -1.95 17.39 3.49
N GLN A 56 -1.21 16.78 4.43
CA GLN A 56 -1.62 16.72 5.82
C GLN A 56 -1.92 18.11 6.39
N GLU A 57 -1.01 19.06 6.27
CA GLU A 57 -1.23 20.41 6.80
C GLU A 57 -2.28 21.19 5.98
N SER A 58 -2.19 21.13 4.65
CA SER A 58 -2.90 22.06 3.75
C SER A 58 -4.33 21.65 3.40
N VAL A 59 -4.64 20.35 3.37
CA VAL A 59 -5.98 19.83 3.01
C VAL A 59 -6.64 19.15 4.21
N TRP A 60 -5.87 18.34 4.95
CA TRP A 60 -6.42 17.53 6.04
C TRP A 60 -6.30 18.21 7.41
N HIS A 61 -5.71 19.40 7.48
CA HIS A 61 -5.49 20.16 8.72
C HIS A 61 -4.83 19.32 9.83
N ASN A 62 -3.88 18.47 9.44
CA ASN A 62 -3.14 17.51 10.27
C ASN A 62 -4.01 16.50 11.02
N VAL A 63 -5.29 16.34 10.67
CA VAL A 63 -6.20 15.46 11.43
C VAL A 63 -5.66 14.04 11.55
N GLY A 64 -5.20 13.42 10.45
CA GLY A 64 -4.66 12.07 10.50
C GLY A 64 -3.41 11.96 11.39
N TRP A 65 -2.51 12.94 11.30
CA TRP A 65 -1.32 13.00 12.15
C TRP A 65 -1.65 13.18 13.64
N ASP A 66 -2.60 14.07 13.95
CA ASP A 66 -3.04 14.32 15.31
C ASP A 66 -3.71 13.08 15.92
N GLN A 67 -4.49 12.32 15.13
CA GLN A 67 -5.07 11.05 15.57
C GLN A 67 -4.00 10.02 15.96
N LEU A 68 -2.93 9.88 15.16
CA LEU A 68 -1.80 9.00 15.50
C LEU A 68 -1.11 9.45 16.79
N GLY A 69 -0.97 10.76 17.00
CA GLY A 69 -0.45 11.33 18.23
C GLY A 69 -1.31 10.99 19.46
N LEU A 70 -2.63 11.18 19.35
CA LEU A 70 -3.59 10.84 20.41
C LEU A 70 -3.62 9.33 20.72
N ALA A 71 -3.40 8.48 19.73
CA ALA A 71 -3.29 7.04 19.89
C ALA A 71 -1.93 6.59 20.47
N GLY A 72 -0.98 7.51 20.71
CA GLY A 72 0.34 7.18 21.24
C GLY A 72 1.29 6.53 20.22
N LEU A 73 0.99 6.64 18.92
CA LEU A 73 1.76 6.04 17.82
C LEU A 73 2.85 6.96 17.26
N ALA A 74 2.90 8.22 17.68
CA ALA A 74 3.94 9.17 17.28
C ALA A 74 5.39 8.67 17.48
N PRO A 75 5.75 7.95 18.57
CA PRO A 75 7.13 7.49 18.76
C PRO A 75 7.64 6.49 17.72
N ILE A 76 6.73 5.78 17.04
CA ILE A 76 7.07 4.75 16.04
C ILE A 76 6.75 5.22 14.62
N THR A 77 6.15 6.41 14.47
CA THR A 77 5.66 6.91 13.19
C THR A 77 6.43 8.14 12.73
N ARG A 78 6.87 8.17 11.48
CA ARG A 78 7.46 9.33 10.81
C ARG A 78 6.56 9.78 9.67
N LEU A 79 6.04 11.00 9.76
CA LEU A 79 5.38 11.67 8.64
C LEU A 79 6.43 12.34 7.72
N ILE A 80 6.29 12.13 6.42
CA ILE A 80 7.05 12.81 5.37
C ILE A 80 6.05 13.64 4.54
N PRO A 81 5.97 14.96 4.76
CA PRO A 81 5.02 15.84 4.06
C PRO A 81 5.55 16.23 2.68
N ALA A 82 5.71 15.24 1.79
CA ALA A 82 6.21 15.43 0.44
C ALA A 82 5.47 14.52 -0.55
N TRP A 83 5.58 14.84 -1.84
CA TRP A 83 5.10 13.96 -2.90
C TRP A 83 5.78 12.59 -2.82
N SER A 84 5.01 11.52 -3.01
CA SER A 84 5.51 10.14 -2.92
C SER A 84 6.68 9.86 -3.84
N SER A 85 6.66 10.38 -5.08
CA SER A 85 7.76 10.25 -6.04
C SER A 85 9.09 10.85 -5.56
N ILE A 86 9.06 11.84 -4.67
CA ILE A 86 10.26 12.44 -4.06
C ILE A 86 10.66 11.67 -2.81
N ALA A 87 9.70 11.41 -1.92
CA ALA A 87 9.94 10.74 -0.65
C ALA A 87 10.45 9.30 -0.85
N LEU A 88 9.80 8.52 -1.70
CA LEU A 88 10.18 7.14 -1.99
C LEU A 88 11.54 7.06 -2.70
N ALA A 89 11.84 7.98 -3.61
CA ALA A 89 13.16 8.08 -4.22
C ALA A 89 14.26 8.32 -3.18
N GLN A 90 14.01 9.21 -2.21
CA GLN A 90 14.95 9.46 -1.12
C GLN A 90 15.11 8.22 -0.22
N LEU A 91 14.02 7.51 0.11
CA LEU A 91 14.09 6.27 0.89
C LEU A 91 14.96 5.20 0.19
N VAL A 92 14.85 5.08 -1.13
CA VAL A 92 15.73 4.20 -1.92
C VAL A 92 17.19 4.65 -1.83
N ALA A 93 17.46 5.96 -1.99
CA ALA A 93 18.82 6.51 -1.88
C ALA A 93 19.44 6.29 -0.50
N ASP A 94 18.62 6.32 0.55
CA ASP A 94 19.01 6.08 1.95
C ASP A 94 19.19 4.58 2.27
N GLY A 95 18.89 3.68 1.33
CA GLY A 95 18.94 2.23 1.55
C GLY A 95 17.88 1.73 2.54
N PHE A 96 16.76 2.43 2.65
CA PHE A 96 15.67 2.05 3.56
C PHE A 96 15.00 0.75 3.10
N VAL A 97 14.74 -0.15 4.04
CA VAL A 97 14.09 -1.45 3.80
C VAL A 97 12.83 -1.56 4.65
N ALA A 98 11.73 -2.00 4.05
CA ALA A 98 10.47 -2.27 4.71
C ALA A 98 10.03 -3.74 4.57
N ASP A 99 9.17 -4.21 5.47
CA ASP A 99 8.54 -5.53 5.37
C ASP A 99 7.31 -5.50 4.47
N ALA A 100 6.58 -4.39 4.51
CA ALA A 100 5.38 -4.19 3.71
C ALA A 100 5.21 -2.70 3.34
N ALA A 101 4.35 -2.45 2.37
CA ALA A 101 3.84 -1.11 2.07
C ALA A 101 2.33 -1.10 1.84
N PHE A 102 1.68 0.00 2.21
CA PHE A 102 0.26 0.27 1.94
C PHE A 102 0.14 1.50 1.03
N VAL A 103 -0.65 1.40 -0.05
CA VAL A 103 -0.77 2.45 -1.06
C VAL A 103 -2.22 2.89 -1.22
N ASP A 104 -2.51 4.13 -0.83
CA ASP A 104 -3.79 4.84 -1.00
C ASP A 104 -3.53 6.31 -1.43
N GLY A 105 -2.73 6.47 -2.49
CA GLY A 105 -2.33 7.77 -3.04
C GLY A 105 -3.38 8.42 -3.94
N SER A 106 -2.94 9.13 -4.98
CA SER A 106 -3.83 9.93 -5.85
C SER A 106 -4.73 9.15 -6.81
N HIS A 107 -4.58 7.83 -6.84
CA HIS A 107 -5.18 6.90 -7.80
C HIS A 107 -4.85 7.19 -9.28
N ARG A 108 -4.01 8.18 -9.61
CA ARG A 108 -3.59 8.43 -10.99
C ARG A 108 -2.57 7.38 -11.42
N PHE A 109 -2.77 6.81 -12.61
CA PHE A 109 -1.95 5.70 -13.09
C PHE A 109 -0.44 5.96 -12.96
N HIS A 110 0.05 7.10 -13.46
CA HIS A 110 1.49 7.39 -13.47
C HIS A 110 2.06 7.66 -12.07
N GLU A 111 1.26 8.16 -11.13
CA GLU A 111 1.70 8.35 -9.74
C GLU A 111 1.78 6.99 -9.03
N VAL A 112 0.71 6.19 -9.11
CA VAL A 112 0.67 4.83 -8.51
C VAL A 112 1.72 3.91 -9.13
N PHE A 113 1.93 3.99 -10.44
CA PHE A 113 2.97 3.22 -11.12
C PHE A 113 4.36 3.57 -10.59
N VAL A 114 4.64 4.86 -10.36
CA VAL A 114 5.92 5.32 -9.81
C VAL A 114 6.05 4.93 -8.33
N ASP A 115 4.97 4.95 -7.57
CA ASP A 115 4.96 4.46 -6.19
C ASP A 115 5.39 2.99 -6.15
N PHE A 116 4.76 2.13 -6.94
CA PHE A 116 5.13 0.71 -7.05
C PHE A 116 6.57 0.51 -7.54
N TYR A 117 7.07 1.37 -8.42
CA TYR A 117 8.44 1.28 -8.95
C TYR A 117 9.48 1.47 -7.84
N PHE A 118 9.26 2.43 -6.94
CA PHE A 118 10.16 2.63 -5.81
C PHE A 118 9.89 1.62 -4.69
N LEU A 119 8.62 1.31 -4.41
CA LEU A 119 8.27 0.37 -3.35
C LEU A 119 8.81 -1.04 -3.60
N ARG A 120 8.90 -1.53 -4.85
CA ARG A 120 9.59 -2.82 -5.13
C ARG A 120 11.09 -2.82 -4.81
N LYS A 121 11.70 -1.64 -4.63
CA LYS A 121 13.11 -1.48 -4.23
C LYS A 121 13.26 -1.27 -2.71
N ILE A 122 12.19 -0.83 -2.05
CA ILE A 122 12.16 -0.55 -0.61
C ILE A 122 11.68 -1.79 0.16
N VAL A 123 10.62 -2.43 -0.30
CA VAL A 123 10.07 -3.61 0.36
C VAL A 123 10.99 -4.79 0.08
N ARG A 124 11.35 -5.51 1.16
CA ARG A 124 12.25 -6.65 1.09
C ARG A 124 11.70 -7.74 0.17
N PRO A 125 12.55 -8.62 -0.39
CA PRO A 125 12.09 -9.79 -1.09
C PRO A 125 11.13 -10.64 -0.24
N GLY A 126 10.08 -11.17 -0.89
CA GLY A 126 8.98 -11.88 -0.21
C GLY A 126 8.05 -11.01 0.64
N GLY A 127 8.31 -9.70 0.74
CA GLY A 127 7.47 -8.73 1.46
C GLY A 127 6.18 -8.39 0.72
N LEU A 128 5.36 -7.52 1.33
CA LEU A 128 4.01 -7.24 0.84
C LEU A 128 3.83 -5.83 0.26
N ILE A 129 2.99 -5.76 -0.78
CA ILE A 129 2.38 -4.51 -1.25
C ILE A 129 0.88 -4.65 -1.10
N LEU A 130 0.29 -3.82 -0.25
CA LEU A 130 -1.14 -3.72 -0.02
C LEU A 130 -1.65 -2.44 -0.67
N ILE A 131 -2.82 -2.52 -1.29
CA ILE A 131 -3.33 -1.47 -2.19
C ILE A 131 -4.78 -1.20 -1.82
N ASP A 132 -5.12 0.06 -1.54
CA ASP A 132 -6.51 0.50 -1.45
C ASP A 132 -7.08 0.82 -2.84
N ASP A 133 -8.40 0.76 -2.98
CA ASP A 133 -9.10 1.09 -4.21
C ASP A 133 -8.54 0.38 -5.47
N ASP A 134 -8.09 -0.89 -5.33
CA ASP A 134 -7.54 -1.71 -6.43
C ASP A 134 -8.53 -1.86 -7.60
N ARG A 135 -9.81 -1.60 -7.37
CA ARG A 135 -10.81 -1.58 -8.43
C ARG A 135 -10.69 -0.38 -9.38
N VAL A 136 -10.09 0.72 -8.94
CA VAL A 136 -9.96 1.93 -9.77
C VAL A 136 -9.11 1.58 -10.99
N PRO A 137 -9.58 1.80 -12.23
CA PRO A 137 -8.93 1.27 -13.43
C PRO A 137 -7.45 1.62 -13.56
N SER A 138 -7.05 2.82 -13.14
CA SER A 138 -5.66 3.26 -13.12
C SER A 138 -4.81 2.53 -12.09
N VAL A 139 -5.34 2.25 -10.89
CA VAL A 139 -4.66 1.48 -9.85
C VAL A 139 -4.52 0.02 -10.31
N ARG A 140 -5.63 -0.59 -10.76
CA ARG A 140 -5.67 -1.95 -11.29
C ARG A 140 -4.69 -2.16 -12.45
N ALA A 141 -4.65 -1.21 -13.38
CA ALA A 141 -3.74 -1.26 -14.52
C ALA A 141 -2.26 -1.17 -14.08
N ALA A 142 -1.95 -0.34 -13.07
CA ALA A 142 -0.61 -0.30 -12.51
C ALA A 142 -0.27 -1.63 -11.84
N ALA A 143 -1.12 -2.17 -10.97
CA ALA A 143 -0.88 -3.46 -10.30
C ALA A 143 -0.66 -4.61 -11.30
N ARG A 144 -1.50 -4.69 -12.34
CA ARG A 144 -1.37 -5.70 -13.41
C ARG A 144 -0.03 -5.65 -14.14
N TYR A 145 0.56 -4.47 -14.32
CA TYR A 145 1.90 -4.38 -14.89
C TYR A 145 2.91 -5.18 -14.06
N TYR A 146 2.90 -4.97 -12.74
CA TYR A 146 3.86 -5.59 -11.82
C TYR A 146 3.57 -7.09 -11.64
N GLU A 147 2.30 -7.48 -11.62
CA GLU A 147 1.88 -8.89 -11.61
C GLU A 147 2.42 -9.64 -12.83
N GLN A 148 2.14 -9.12 -14.04
CA GLN A 148 2.44 -9.83 -15.28
C GLN A 148 3.93 -9.83 -15.63
N ASN A 149 4.65 -8.76 -15.28
CA ASN A 149 6.01 -8.54 -15.77
C ASN A 149 7.06 -8.67 -14.67
N LEU A 150 6.74 -8.33 -13.41
CA LEU A 150 7.73 -8.23 -12.34
C LEU A 150 7.53 -9.28 -11.22
N GLY A 151 6.68 -10.28 -11.45
CA GLY A 151 6.55 -11.45 -10.58
C GLY A 151 5.82 -11.19 -9.27
N TRP A 152 5.05 -10.10 -9.19
CA TRP A 152 4.17 -9.86 -8.04
C TRP A 152 3.06 -10.90 -8.06
N THR A 153 2.85 -11.58 -6.93
CA THR A 153 1.84 -12.64 -6.83
C THR A 153 0.68 -12.17 -5.96
N PRO A 154 -0.56 -12.11 -6.46
CA PRO A 154 -1.70 -11.76 -5.63
C PRO A 154 -1.85 -12.78 -4.50
N ILE A 155 -2.21 -12.32 -3.30
CA ILE A 155 -2.50 -13.19 -2.16
C ILE A 155 -4.01 -13.53 -2.19
N PRO A 156 -4.39 -14.77 -2.54
CA PRO A 156 -5.80 -15.10 -2.70
C PRO A 156 -6.55 -14.92 -1.39
N GLY A 157 -7.65 -14.16 -1.44
CA GLY A 157 -8.51 -13.93 -0.28
C GLY A 157 -7.93 -13.01 0.80
N ALA A 158 -6.84 -12.28 0.53
CA ALA A 158 -6.23 -11.36 1.49
C ALA A 158 -7.22 -10.38 2.11
N PHE A 159 -8.21 -9.93 1.35
CA PHE A 159 -9.25 -8.98 1.79
C PHE A 159 -10.68 -9.55 1.79
N THR A 160 -10.87 -10.87 1.86
CA THR A 160 -12.21 -11.48 1.82
C THR A 160 -13.15 -11.00 2.93
N GLY A 161 -12.63 -10.58 4.09
CA GLY A 161 -13.43 -9.98 5.17
C GLY A 161 -13.68 -8.47 5.04
N GLY A 162 -13.09 -7.84 4.03
CA GLY A 162 -13.14 -6.39 3.80
C GLY A 162 -14.44 -5.92 3.16
N THR A 163 -14.45 -4.66 2.76
CA THR A 163 -15.61 -4.06 2.09
C THR A 163 -15.70 -4.58 0.66
N LEU A 164 -16.86 -5.14 0.32
CA LEU A 164 -17.22 -5.46 -1.06
C LEU A 164 -17.76 -4.23 -1.77
N VAL A 165 -17.27 -4.02 -2.99
CA VAL A 165 -17.63 -2.90 -3.85
C VAL A 165 -18.08 -3.45 -5.21
N VAL A 166 -19.18 -2.90 -5.73
CA VAL A 166 -19.73 -3.26 -7.04
C VAL A 166 -19.14 -2.32 -8.09
N ASP A 167 -18.64 -2.88 -9.20
CA ASP A 167 -18.09 -2.08 -10.30
C ASP A 167 -19.18 -1.26 -11.01
N GLY A 168 -18.81 -0.07 -11.49
CA GLY A 168 -19.73 1.00 -11.86
C GLY A 168 -20.83 0.63 -12.86
N GLY A 169 -22.07 0.58 -12.36
CA GLY A 169 -23.30 0.68 -13.16
C GLY A 169 -23.86 -0.62 -13.74
N ASP A 170 -23.10 -1.71 -13.72
CA ASP A 170 -23.61 -3.04 -14.06
C ASP A 170 -24.11 -3.76 -12.79
N PRO A 171 -25.44 -3.86 -12.57
CA PRO A 171 -25.99 -4.58 -11.42
C PRO A 171 -25.70 -6.10 -11.45
N ALA A 172 -25.15 -6.64 -12.55
CA ALA A 172 -24.73 -8.03 -12.67
C ALA A 172 -23.23 -8.28 -12.38
N ALA A 173 -22.44 -7.23 -12.15
CA ALA A 173 -21.03 -7.40 -11.81
C ALA A 173 -20.86 -8.04 -10.43
N GLU A 174 -20.05 -9.10 -10.34
CA GLU A 174 -19.69 -9.73 -9.07
C GLU A 174 -18.95 -8.72 -8.18
N PRO A 175 -19.34 -8.57 -6.90
CA PRO A 175 -18.66 -7.68 -5.98
C PRO A 175 -17.19 -8.08 -5.80
N VAL A 176 -16.29 -7.10 -5.86
CA VAL A 176 -14.85 -7.28 -5.60
C VAL A 176 -14.48 -6.62 -4.28
N THR A 177 -13.37 -7.03 -3.68
CA THR A 177 -12.84 -6.37 -2.48
C THR A 177 -12.31 -4.99 -2.82
N ARG A 178 -12.48 -4.02 -1.91
CA ARG A 178 -11.93 -2.66 -2.06
C ARG A 178 -10.40 -2.69 -2.14
N CYS A 179 -9.79 -3.40 -1.20
CA CYS A 179 -8.34 -3.55 -1.11
C CYS A 179 -7.86 -4.86 -1.73
N ASN A 180 -6.57 -4.90 -2.09
CA ASN A 180 -5.88 -6.08 -2.58
C ASN A 180 -4.46 -6.16 -1.99
N ALA A 181 -3.84 -7.33 -2.02
CA ALA A 181 -2.47 -7.54 -1.54
C ALA A 181 -1.67 -8.43 -2.49
N PHE A 182 -0.41 -8.05 -2.70
CA PHE A 182 0.55 -8.76 -3.53
C PHE A 182 1.78 -9.11 -2.70
N ARG A 183 2.31 -10.31 -2.90
CA ARG A 183 3.64 -10.71 -2.43
C ARG A 183 4.67 -10.41 -3.50
N LEU A 184 5.77 -9.77 -3.10
CA LEU A 184 6.93 -9.56 -3.95
C LEU A 184 7.72 -10.87 -4.15
N PRO A 185 8.44 -11.03 -5.26
CA PRO A 185 9.31 -12.19 -5.46
C PRO A 185 10.42 -12.26 -4.40
N ASP A 186 10.95 -13.45 -4.15
CA ASP A 186 12.06 -13.70 -3.20
C ASP A 186 13.42 -13.15 -3.67
N SER A 187 13.47 -12.63 -4.90
CA SER A 187 14.60 -11.89 -5.45
C SER A 187 14.11 -10.76 -6.34
N VAL A 188 14.81 -9.62 -6.32
CA VAL A 188 14.52 -8.53 -7.26
C VAL A 188 14.75 -9.03 -8.69
N PHE A 189 13.69 -8.94 -9.49
CA PHE A 189 13.67 -9.37 -10.88
C PHE A 189 13.38 -8.17 -11.79
N GLU A 190 14.09 -8.10 -12.92
CA GLU A 190 13.83 -7.18 -14.02
C GLU A 190 13.93 -7.99 -15.33
N PRO A 191 12.83 -8.22 -16.05
CA PRO A 191 12.88 -8.95 -17.31
C PRO A 191 13.58 -8.10 -18.39
N PRO A 192 14.19 -8.73 -19.40
CA PRO A 192 14.54 -8.05 -20.65
C PRO A 192 13.31 -7.34 -21.24
N PHE A 193 13.51 -6.22 -21.93
CA PHE A 193 12.39 -5.44 -22.47
C PHE A 193 11.63 -6.21 -23.58
N GLU A 194 12.27 -7.21 -24.19
CA GLU A 194 11.71 -8.09 -25.21
C GLU A 194 10.69 -9.09 -24.65
N ASP A 195 10.81 -9.45 -23.37
CA ASP A 195 9.92 -10.40 -22.69
C ASP A 195 8.67 -9.70 -22.11
N PHE A 196 8.55 -8.39 -22.36
CA PHE A 196 7.47 -7.57 -21.85
C PHE A 196 6.11 -7.99 -22.40
N ARG A 197 5.15 -8.15 -21.48
CA ARG A 197 3.77 -8.52 -21.80
C ARG A 197 2.83 -7.33 -21.66
N PRO A 198 1.94 -7.10 -22.65
CA PRO A 198 0.89 -6.08 -22.54
C PRO A 198 -0.02 -6.34 -21.33
N PHE A 199 -0.25 -5.29 -20.54
CA PHE A 199 -0.98 -5.33 -19.27
C PHE A 199 -2.29 -4.53 -19.31
N ALA A 200 -2.71 -4.10 -20.50
CA ALA A 200 -3.96 -3.36 -20.70
C ALA A 200 -5.16 -4.18 -20.21
N LEU A 201 -6.17 -3.49 -19.67
CA LEU A 201 -7.45 -4.09 -19.31
C LEU A 201 -8.11 -4.61 -20.60
N CYS A 202 -8.09 -5.92 -20.82
CA CYS A 202 -9.02 -6.53 -21.77
C CYS A 202 -10.43 -6.16 -21.30
N GLY A 203 -11.08 -5.26 -22.02
CA GLY A 203 -12.50 -4.98 -21.84
C GLY A 203 -13.29 -6.24 -22.13
N HIS A 204 -14.10 -6.65 -21.16
CA HIS A 204 -15.29 -7.43 -21.42
C HIS A 204 -16.48 -6.51 -21.21
#